data_AF-A0AA37AJG5-F1
#
_entry.id   AF-A0AA37AJG5-F1
#
_cell.length_a   1.000
_cell.length_b   1.000
_cell.length_c   1.000
_cell.angle_alpha   90.00
_cell.angle_beta   90.00
_cell.angle_gamma   90.00
#
_symmetry.space_group_name_H-M   'P 1'
#
loop_
_entity.id
_entity.type
_entity.pdbx_description
1 polymer ?
#
loop_
_entity_poly.entity_id
_entity_poly.type
_entity_poly.pdbx_seq_one_letter_code
_entity_poly.pdbx_strand_id
1 'polypeptide(L)'
;MNSRTPSLLVCINELDGSNRQKYAANTIRRINMELWSNGFAANKGFSDEILCHPDGFVWTFENTVQRDLALVEMEVASDSCAMPIMKIQGRLSSSHIVHFPRLSPSLREKWERLKSKSSAPTPIRKSLRKRK
;
A
#
# COMPACT_ATOMS: atom_id res chain seq x y z
N MET A 1 -25.45 -0.59 -11.85
CA MET A 1 -24.30 -1.27 -12.51
C MET A 1 -23.18 -1.38 -11.49
N ASN A 2 -22.77 -2.58 -11.10
CA ASN A 2 -21.67 -2.78 -10.17
C ASN A 2 -20.34 -2.57 -10.90
N SER A 3 -19.90 -1.31 -11.05
CA SER A 3 -18.57 -1.02 -11.57
C SER A 3 -17.54 -1.48 -10.55
N ARG A 4 -16.85 -2.58 -10.87
CA ARG A 4 -15.67 -3.01 -10.13
C ARG A 4 -14.59 -1.95 -10.34
N THR A 5 -14.02 -1.47 -9.25
CA THR A 5 -12.93 -0.48 -9.32
C THR A 5 -11.58 -1.17 -9.22
N PRO A 6 -10.59 -0.74 -10.03
CA PRO A 6 -9.22 -1.17 -9.80
C PRO A 6 -8.77 -0.65 -8.43
N SER A 7 -8.27 -1.55 -7.60
CA SER A 7 -7.89 -1.19 -6.22
C SER A 7 -6.69 -1.99 -5.75
N LEU A 8 -5.98 -1.44 -4.76
CA LEU A 8 -4.91 -2.09 -4.03
C LEU A 8 -5.34 -2.29 -2.59
N LEU A 9 -5.02 -3.46 -2.03
CA LEU A 9 -5.01 -3.69 -0.59
C LEU A 9 -3.57 -3.54 -0.12
N VAL A 10 -3.32 -2.62 0.81
CA VAL A 10 -1.98 -2.21 1.24
C VAL A 10 -1.90 -2.28 2.76
N CYS A 11 -0.78 -2.75 3.30
CA CYS A 11 -0.46 -2.66 4.72
C CYS A 11 0.91 -2.02 4.88
N ILE A 12 1.07 -1.10 5.84
CA ILE A 12 2.40 -0.71 6.31
C ILE A 12 2.74 -1.65 7.46
N ASN A 13 3.55 -2.66 7.19
CA ASN A 13 3.91 -3.70 8.16
C ASN A 13 5.20 -3.32 8.91
N GLU A 14 5.17 -2.16 9.54
CA GLU A 14 6.28 -1.60 10.31
C GLU A 14 5.86 -1.40 11.77
N LEU A 15 6.85 -1.25 12.66
CA LEU A 15 6.57 -0.92 14.06
C LEU A 15 5.80 0.39 14.16
N ASP A 16 4.78 0.41 15.02
CA ASP A 16 3.93 1.58 15.21
C ASP A 16 4.71 2.79 15.72
N GLY A 17 4.47 3.96 15.13
CA GLY A 17 5.19 5.20 15.40
C GLY A 17 6.63 5.27 14.87
N SER A 18 7.16 4.21 14.28
CA SER A 18 8.53 4.17 13.78
C SER A 18 8.77 5.12 12.59
N ASN A 19 10.04 5.52 12.40
CA ASN A 19 10.42 6.34 11.25
C ASN A 19 10.13 5.64 9.90
N ARG A 20 10.21 4.29 9.86
CA ARG A 20 9.89 3.51 8.66
C ARG A 20 8.39 3.54 8.35
N GLN A 21 7.54 3.45 9.36
CA GLN A 21 6.09 3.58 9.19
C GLN A 21 5.71 4.98 8.69
N LYS A 22 6.29 6.04 9.27
CA LYS A 22 6.09 7.43 8.84
C LYS A 22 6.58 7.65 7.41
N TYR A 23 7.75 7.12 7.06
CA TYR A 23 8.28 7.15 5.71
C TYR A 23 7.32 6.49 4.71
N ALA A 24 6.85 5.28 5.00
CA ALA A 24 5.89 4.56 4.16
C ALA A 24 4.60 5.36 3.94
N ALA A 25 4.01 5.89 5.01
CA ALA A 25 2.78 6.68 4.95
C ALA A 25 2.96 7.95 4.11
N ASN A 26 4.08 8.65 4.26
CA ASN A 26 4.40 9.84 3.46
C ASN A 26 4.67 9.50 1.99
N THR A 27 5.30 8.36 1.72
CA THR A 27 5.51 7.88 0.35
C THR A 27 4.18 7.60 -0.35
N ILE A 28 3.25 6.90 0.32
CA ILE A 28 1.90 6.66 -0.22
C ILE A 28 1.18 7.97 -0.55
N ARG A 29 1.23 8.96 0.36
CA ARG A 29 0.64 10.29 0.15
C ARG A 29 1.28 11.04 -1.01
N ARG A 30 2.60 10.93 -1.20
CA ARG A 30 3.31 11.54 -2.33
C ARG A 30 2.87 10.92 -3.64
N ILE A 31 2.83 9.59 -3.73
CA ILE A 31 2.37 8.85 -4.91
C ILE A 31 0.93 9.26 -5.25
N ASN A 32 0.06 9.36 -4.25
CA ASN A 32 -1.33 9.81 -4.45
C ASN A 32 -1.43 11.26 -4.93
N MET A 33 -0.55 12.16 -4.51
CA MET A 33 -0.50 13.52 -5.06
C MET A 33 -0.05 13.57 -6.52
N GLU A 34 0.89 12.71 -6.90
CA GLU A 34 1.45 12.67 -8.26
C GLU A 34 0.48 12.03 -9.27
N LEU A 35 -0.35 11.09 -8.80
CA LEU A 35 -1.32 10.38 -9.64
C LEU A 35 -2.60 11.16 -9.94
N TRP A 36 -2.95 12.16 -9.12
CA TRP A 36 -4.17 12.95 -9.26
C TRP A 36 -3.88 14.42 -9.55
N SER A 37 -4.61 15.00 -10.50
CA SER A 37 -4.44 16.39 -10.95
C SER A 37 -4.75 17.45 -9.89
N ASN A 38 -5.48 17.10 -8.84
CA ASN A 38 -5.80 17.99 -7.72
C ASN A 38 -4.73 18.00 -6.60
N GLY A 39 -3.59 17.31 -6.79
CA GLY A 39 -2.40 17.43 -5.95
C GLY A 39 -2.66 17.11 -4.48
N PHE A 40 -2.31 18.02 -3.57
CA PHE A 40 -2.47 17.81 -2.12
C PHE A 40 -3.92 17.48 -1.71
N ALA A 41 -4.91 18.02 -2.41
CA ALA A 41 -6.32 17.74 -2.14
C ALA A 41 -6.69 16.26 -2.39
N ALA A 42 -5.90 15.52 -3.20
CA ALA A 42 -6.05 14.09 -3.43
C ALA A 42 -5.88 13.28 -2.13
N ASN A 43 -5.10 13.78 -1.17
CA ASN A 43 -4.82 13.08 0.09
C ASN A 43 -5.96 13.16 1.10
N LYS A 44 -7.12 13.72 0.74
CA LYS A 44 -8.30 13.69 1.59
C LYS A 44 -8.65 12.23 1.92
N GLY A 45 -8.63 11.90 3.21
CA GLY A 45 -8.87 10.55 3.72
C GLY A 45 -7.61 9.72 4.00
N PHE A 46 -6.43 10.15 3.56
CA PHE A 46 -5.16 9.47 3.87
C PHE A 46 -4.64 9.85 5.27
N SER A 47 -5.43 9.57 6.32
CA SER A 47 -5.02 9.76 7.72
C SER A 47 -4.07 8.66 8.18
N ASP A 48 -3.26 8.93 9.22
CA ASP A 48 -2.42 7.89 9.84
C ASP A 48 -3.28 6.76 10.43
N GLU A 49 -4.47 7.07 10.94
CA GLU A 49 -5.44 6.07 11.42
C GLU A 49 -5.77 5.02 10.34
N ILE A 50 -5.95 5.43 9.09
CA ILE A 50 -6.25 4.50 7.99
C ILE A 50 -4.97 3.84 7.47
N LEU A 51 -3.91 4.62 7.24
CA LEU A 51 -2.68 4.11 6.62
C LEU A 51 -1.89 3.15 7.50
N CYS A 52 -1.87 3.41 8.81
CA CYS A 52 -1.10 2.63 9.79
C CYS A 52 -1.92 1.51 10.43
N HIS A 53 -3.14 1.26 9.96
CA HIS A 53 -3.99 0.20 10.51
C HIS A 53 -3.39 -1.20 10.24
N PRO A 54 -3.38 -2.12 11.23
CA PRO A 54 -2.75 -3.44 11.08
C PRO A 54 -3.44 -4.39 10.08
N ASP A 55 -4.74 -4.20 9.84
CA ASP A 55 -5.44 -4.91 8.76
C ASP A 55 -5.13 -4.34 7.36
N GLY A 56 -4.41 -3.22 7.31
CA GLY A 56 -4.18 -2.44 6.10
C GLY A 56 -5.39 -1.60 5.69
N PHE A 57 -5.34 -1.08 4.47
CA PHE A 57 -6.35 -0.23 3.87
C PHE A 57 -6.53 -0.57 2.39
N VAL A 58 -7.69 -0.22 1.84
CA VAL A 58 -7.98 -0.30 0.42
C VAL A 58 -7.77 1.07 -0.20
N TRP A 59 -7.00 1.12 -1.27
CA TRP A 59 -6.80 2.28 -2.13
C TRP A 59 -7.46 2.04 -3.48
N THR A 60 -8.44 2.87 -3.81
CA THR A 60 -9.24 2.80 -5.03
C THR A 60 -8.73 3.78 -6.08
N PHE A 61 -8.73 3.36 -7.35
CA PHE A 61 -8.26 4.16 -8.47
C PHE A 61 -9.37 4.36 -9.50
N GLU A 62 -9.27 5.42 -10.30
CA GLU A 62 -10.26 5.69 -11.37
C GLU A 62 -10.16 4.67 -12.50
N ASN A 63 -8.93 4.21 -12.78
CA ASN A 63 -8.65 3.26 -13.85
C ASN A 63 -7.44 2.37 -13.52
N THR A 64 -7.24 1.33 -14.34
CA THR A 64 -6.16 0.35 -14.12
C THR A 64 -4.78 0.95 -14.31
N VAL A 65 -4.63 1.97 -15.17
CA VAL A 65 -3.36 2.65 -15.42
C VAL A 65 -2.87 3.35 -14.16
N GLN A 66 -3.73 4.15 -13.50
CA GLN A 66 -3.40 4.79 -12.23
C GLN A 66 -3.01 3.77 -11.15
N ARG A 67 -3.77 2.67 -11.01
CA ARG A 67 -3.46 1.60 -10.05
C ARG A 67 -2.09 0.98 -10.33
N ASP A 68 -1.79 0.69 -11.59
CA ASP A 68 -0.56 0.01 -11.96
C ASP A 68 0.66 0.94 -11.82
N LEU A 69 0.51 2.25 -12.09
CA LEU A 69 1.53 3.25 -11.77
C LEU A 69 1.79 3.32 -10.26
N ALA A 70 0.73 3.38 -9.44
CA ALA A 70 0.85 3.36 -7.99
C ALA A 70 1.61 2.12 -7.50
N LEU A 71 1.32 0.95 -8.08
CA LEU A 71 1.99 -0.29 -7.72
C LEU A 71 3.49 -0.24 -8.03
N VAL A 72 3.88 0.25 -9.22
CA VAL A 72 5.30 0.37 -9.60
C VAL A 72 6.04 1.29 -8.63
N GLU A 73 5.49 2.47 -8.33
CA GLU A 73 6.10 3.41 -7.38
C GLU A 73 6.20 2.82 -5.96
N MET A 74 5.18 2.06 -5.53
CA MET A 74 5.19 1.38 -4.24
C MET A 74 6.18 0.22 -4.18
N GLU A 75 6.37 -0.52 -5.28
CA GLU A 75 7.38 -1.58 -5.38
C GLU A 75 8.80 -1.01 -5.24
N VAL A 76 9.08 0.15 -5.84
CA VAL A 76 10.36 0.86 -5.64
C VAL A 76 10.55 1.27 -4.18
N ALA A 77 9.48 1.74 -3.52
CA ALA A 77 9.53 2.12 -2.10
C ALA A 77 9.63 0.93 -1.13
N SER A 78 9.23 -0.27 -1.58
CA SER A 78 9.21 -1.49 -0.76
C SER A 78 10.60 -1.99 -0.35
N ASP A 79 11.65 -1.54 -1.06
CA ASP A 79 13.05 -1.79 -0.67
C ASP A 79 13.42 -1.15 0.68
N SER A 80 12.71 -0.08 1.08
CA SER A 80 13.00 0.68 2.30
C SER A 80 12.04 0.37 3.46
N CYS A 81 10.84 -0.14 3.17
CA CYS A 81 9.80 -0.42 4.16
C CYS A 81 8.95 -1.64 3.76
N ALA A 82 8.60 -2.48 4.75
CA ALA A 82 7.77 -3.65 4.56
C ALA A 82 6.33 -3.22 4.27
N MET A 83 5.95 -3.25 3.00
CA MET A 83 4.62 -2.87 2.54
C MET A 83 3.99 -4.01 1.71
N PRO A 84 3.34 -4.99 2.36
CA PRO A 84 2.51 -5.97 1.64
C PRO A 84 1.47 -5.26 0.78
N ILE A 85 1.39 -5.65 -0.50
CA ILE A 85 0.44 -5.08 -1.47
C ILE A 85 -0.23 -6.21 -2.26
N MET A 86 -1.53 -6.11 -2.47
CA MET A 86 -2.30 -7.04 -3.29
C MET A 86 -3.29 -6.30 -4.20
N LYS A 87 -3.28 -6.63 -5.50
CA LYS A 87 -4.33 -6.17 -6.42
C LYS A 87 -5.67 -6.81 -6.03
N ILE A 88 -6.68 -5.97 -5.88
CA ILE A 88 -8.07 -6.40 -5.63
C ILE A 88 -9.03 -5.63 -6.55
N GLN A 89 -10.27 -6.08 -6.58
CA GLN A 89 -11.36 -5.35 -7.21
C GLN A 89 -12.19 -4.73 -6.08
N GLY A 90 -12.16 -3.40 -5.99
CA GLY A 90 -12.95 -2.65 -5.04
C GLY A 90 -14.40 -2.50 -5.50
N ARG A 91 -15.18 -1.82 -4.68
CA ARG A 91 -16.47 -1.27 -5.05
C ARG A 91 -16.34 0.24 -5.02
N LEU A 92 -16.85 0.92 -6.04
CA LEU A 92 -16.87 2.37 -6.11
C LEU A 92 -17.69 2.90 -4.92
N SER A 93 -17.01 3.55 -3.97
CA SER A 93 -17.66 4.41 -2.99
C SER A 93 -17.46 5.84 -3.48
N SER A 94 -18.56 6.55 -3.72
CA SER A 94 -18.56 7.94 -4.24
C SER A 94 -17.84 8.95 -3.34
N SER A 95 -17.40 8.55 -2.15
CA SER A 95 -16.92 9.45 -1.10
C SER A 95 -15.48 9.18 -0.64
N HIS A 96 -14.87 8.02 -0.95
CA HIS A 96 -13.60 7.63 -0.34
C HIS A 96 -12.68 6.89 -1.33
N ILE A 97 -11.57 7.54 -1.70
CA ILE A 97 -10.45 6.94 -2.46
C ILE A 97 -9.70 5.92 -1.59
N VAL A 98 -9.74 6.08 -0.28
CA VAL A 98 -9.06 5.21 0.70
C VAL A 98 -10.01 4.85 1.85
N HIS A 99 -10.02 3.59 2.28
CA HIS A 99 -10.89 3.12 3.37
C HIS A 99 -10.42 1.81 4.00
N PHE A 100 -10.97 1.47 5.18
CA PHE A 100 -10.70 0.19 5.82
C PHE A 100 -11.19 -1.00 4.97
N PRO A 101 -10.46 -2.13 4.97
CA PRO A 101 -10.76 -3.27 4.13
C PRO A 101 -11.96 -4.06 4.66
N ARG A 102 -12.90 -4.37 3.75
CA ARG A 102 -14.04 -5.26 4.01
C ARG A 102 -13.83 -6.55 3.22
N LEU A 103 -13.00 -7.45 3.76
CA LEU A 103 -12.57 -8.67 3.07
C LEU A 103 -13.54 -9.82 3.31
N SER A 104 -13.81 -10.62 2.28
CA SER A 104 -14.42 -11.94 2.45
C SER A 104 -13.46 -12.86 3.23
N PRO A 105 -13.95 -13.95 3.87
CA PRO A 105 -13.09 -14.87 4.61
C PRO A 105 -11.91 -15.41 3.78
N SER A 106 -12.15 -15.82 2.54
CA SER A 106 -11.12 -16.33 1.63
C SER A 106 -10.08 -15.27 1.25
N LEU A 107 -10.51 -14.02 1.04
CA LEU A 107 -9.60 -12.92 0.73
C LEU A 107 -8.78 -12.51 1.96
N ARG A 108 -9.38 -12.55 3.15
CA ARG A 108 -8.70 -12.30 4.42
C ARG A 108 -7.60 -13.34 4.66
N GLU A 109 -7.88 -14.62 4.46
CA GLU A 109 -6.87 -15.68 4.61
C GLU A 109 -5.68 -15.48 3.64
N LYS A 110 -5.97 -15.15 2.38
CA LYS A 110 -4.92 -14.83 1.40
C LYS A 110 -4.11 -13.61 1.82
N TRP A 111 -4.76 -12.60 2.39
CA TRP A 111 -4.13 -11.37 2.84
C TRP A 111 -3.20 -11.60 4.04
N GLU A 112 -3.66 -12.32 5.06
CA GLU A 112 -2.83 -12.64 6.23
C GLU A 112 -1.58 -13.44 5.85
N ARG A 113 -1.72 -14.41 4.93
CA ARG A 113 -0.57 -15.16 4.37
C ARG A 113 0.43 -14.29 3.62
N LEU A 114 -0.02 -13.19 3.01
CA LEU A 114 0.88 -12.27 2.32
C LEU A 114 1.62 -11.38 3.32
N LYS A 115 0.91 -10.83 4.31
CA LYS A 115 1.51 -10.03 5.39
C LYS A 115 2.60 -10.81 6.13
N SER A 116 2.36 -12.08 6.42
CA SER A 116 3.32 -12.94 7.13
C SER A 116 4.58 -13.29 6.31
N LYS A 117 4.53 -13.22 4.97
CA LYS A 117 5.70 -13.47 4.11
C LYS A 117 6.60 -12.25 4.02
N SER A 118 6.02 -11.05 4.04
CA SER A 118 6.76 -9.79 3.92
C SER A 118 7.59 -9.45 5.15
N SER A 119 7.33 -10.08 6.31
CA SER A 119 8.10 -9.88 7.54
C SER A 119 9.38 -10.72 7.63
N ALA A 120 9.69 -11.53 6.60
CA ALA A 120 10.95 -12.27 6.57
C ALA A 120 12.12 -11.28 6.42
N PRO A 121 13.12 -11.29 7.33
CA PRO A 121 14.26 -10.39 7.21
C PRO A 121 15.00 -10.67 5.90
N THR A 122 15.20 -9.63 5.10
CA THR A 122 16.02 -9.67 3.89
C THR A 122 17.38 -10.28 4.26
N PRO A 123 17.82 -11.39 3.64
CA PRO A 123 19.12 -11.95 3.96
C PRO A 123 20.18 -10.89 3.69
N ILE A 124 20.96 -10.56 4.72
CA ILE A 124 22.10 -9.66 4.64
C ILE A 124 22.98 -10.19 3.50
N ARG A 125 22.96 -9.50 2.35
CA ARG A 125 23.94 -9.74 1.29
C ARG A 125 25.30 -9.40 1.89
N LYS A 126 26.03 -10.42 2.34
CA LYS A 126 27.45 -10.28 2.70
C LYS A 126 28.14 -9.71 1.47
N SER A 127 28.49 -8.43 1.53
CA SER A 127 29.31 -7.81 0.51
C SER A 127 30.63 -8.58 0.47
N LEU A 128 30.85 -9.29 -0.64
CA LEU A 128 32.16 -9.85 -0.95
C LEU A 128 33.09 -8.67 -1.22
N ARG A 129 33.73 -8.16 -0.17
CA ARG A 129 34.97 -7.40 -0.29
C ARG A 129 36.02 -8.35 -0.89
N LYS A 130 36.13 -8.38 -2.21
CA LYS A 130 37.36 -8.84 -2.86
C LYS A 130 38.41 -7.76 -2.63
N ARG A 131 39.26 -7.97 -1.64
CA ARG A 131 40.60 -7.38 -1.60
C ARG A 131 41.43 -8.08 -2.66
N LYS A 132 41.93 -7.33 -3.64
CA LYS A 132 43.19 -7.59 -4.32
C LYS A 132 43.84 -6.25 -4.60
#